data_AF-X1F0Z6-F1
#
_entry.id   AF-X1F0Z6-F1
#
_cell.length_a   1.000
_cell.length_b   1.000
_cell.length_c   1.000
_cell.angle_alpha   90.00
_cell.angle_beta   90.00
_cell.angle_gamma   90.00
#
_symmetry.space_group_name_H-M   'P 1'
#
loop_
_entity.id
_entity.type
_entity.pdbx_description
1 polymer ?
#
loop_
_entity_poly.entity_id
_entity_poly.type
_entity_poly.pdbx_seq_one_letter_code
_entity_poly.pdbx_strand_id
1 'polypeptide(L)'
;LLEPILKNNVNVVYGTRFAKRPKDMSKSHYMANKILTKITNFLYHTDLTDMETGYKVFTKKVLNKISLNTREFEFEPEITAKIVLNGFKIIELPIKYKIRNFGSAKINWLDGVEGLFILIQQRFCPNSIFYQFIYEIYKFHIKKIIYRLTKFIAKYIYLRRI
;
A
#
# COMPACT_ATOMS: atom_id res chain seq x y z
N LEU A 1 -11.24 6.39 14.56
CA LEU A 1 -11.34 6.51 13.08
C LEU A 1 -12.76 6.76 12.59
N LEU A 2 -13.81 6.17 13.19
CA LEU A 2 -15.19 6.39 12.74
C LEU A 2 -15.77 7.76 13.07
N GLU A 3 -15.36 8.37 14.19
CA GLU A 3 -15.96 9.61 14.69
C GLU A 3 -16.05 10.76 13.68
N PRO A 4 -15.01 11.09 12.87
CA PRO A 4 -15.13 12.16 11.88
C PRO A 4 -16.14 11.86 10.77
N ILE A 5 -16.36 10.59 10.44
CA ILE A 5 -17.36 10.19 9.45
C ILE A 5 -18.76 10.43 9.99
N LEU A 6 -18.99 10.11 11.27
CA LEU A 6 -20.29 10.27 11.93
C LEU A 6 -20.64 11.73 12.23
N LYS A 7 -19.64 12.56 12.58
CA LYS A 7 -19.87 13.92 13.09
C LYS A 7 -19.54 15.05 12.11
N ASN A 8 -18.56 14.85 11.21
CA ASN A 8 -17.94 15.97 10.47
C ASN A 8 -18.19 15.91 8.96
N ASN A 9 -19.17 15.10 8.51
CA ASN A 9 -19.48 14.88 7.09
C ASN A 9 -18.24 14.48 6.25
N VAL A 10 -17.33 13.72 6.86
CA VAL A 10 -16.10 13.23 6.20
C VAL A 10 -16.39 11.88 5.55
N ASN A 11 -15.84 11.68 4.36
CA ASN A 11 -16.07 10.44 3.60
C ASN A 11 -14.94 9.41 3.75
N VAL A 12 -13.72 9.85 4.06
CA VAL A 12 -12.53 8.98 4.16
C VAL A 12 -11.63 9.41 5.31
N VAL A 13 -11.26 8.45 6.17
CA VAL A 13 -10.37 8.64 7.32
C VAL A 13 -9.30 7.55 7.32
N TYR A 14 -8.04 7.96 7.30
CA TYR A 14 -6.88 7.08 7.42
C TYR A 14 -6.32 7.16 8.83
N GLY A 15 -5.82 6.05 9.35
CA GLY A 15 -5.08 6.00 10.60
C GLY A 15 -3.59 6.18 10.33
N THR A 16 -2.98 7.30 10.73
CA THR A 16 -1.54 7.50 10.54
C THR A 16 -0.73 6.93 11.71
N ARG A 17 0.24 6.07 11.39
CA ARG A 17 1.23 5.55 12.35
C ARG A 17 2.33 6.57 12.64
N PHE A 18 2.45 7.61 11.82
CA PHE A 18 3.61 8.51 11.79
C PHE A 18 3.36 9.87 12.44
N ALA A 19 2.19 10.08 13.05
CA ALA A 19 1.95 11.21 13.94
C ALA A 19 2.96 11.24 15.12
N LYS A 20 3.45 10.06 15.53
CA LYS A 20 4.66 9.87 16.34
C LYS A 20 5.46 8.76 15.70
N ARG A 21 6.79 8.89 15.57
CA ARG A 21 7.62 7.85 14.95
C ARG A 21 7.37 6.50 15.68
N PRO A 22 6.90 5.46 14.97
CA PRO A 22 6.59 4.18 15.60
C PRO A 22 7.89 3.56 16.10
N LYS A 23 8.00 3.37 17.42
CA LYS A 23 9.21 2.82 18.06
C LYS A 23 9.52 1.41 17.56
N ASP A 24 8.47 0.66 17.24
CA ASP A 24 8.58 -0.76 16.94
C ASP A 24 8.64 -1.04 15.43
N MET A 25 8.61 -0.05 14.53
CA MET A 25 8.71 -0.33 13.09
C MET A 25 10.17 -0.46 12.66
N SER A 26 10.51 -1.45 11.83
CA SER A 26 11.85 -1.54 11.25
C SER A 26 12.19 -0.27 10.46
N LYS A 27 13.44 0.19 10.56
CA LYS A 27 13.88 1.43 9.88
C LYS A 27 13.69 1.35 8.36
N SER A 28 13.88 0.18 7.77
CA SER A 28 13.69 -0.08 6.34
C SER A 28 12.22 0.08 5.93
N HIS A 29 11.29 -0.54 6.64
CA HIS A 29 9.85 -0.39 6.35
C HIS A 29 9.38 1.05 6.58
N TYR A 30 9.85 1.69 7.64
CA TYR A 30 9.57 3.10 7.89
C TYR A 30 10.00 3.98 6.72
N MET A 31 11.22 3.78 6.21
CA MET A 31 11.74 4.54 5.07
C MET A 31 10.97 4.23 3.78
N ALA A 32 10.72 2.96 3.48
CA ALA A 32 9.97 2.53 2.30
C ALA A 32 8.56 3.16 2.27
N ASN A 33 7.83 3.09 3.40
CA ASN A 33 6.49 3.69 3.50
C ASN A 33 6.54 5.22 3.35
N LYS A 34 7.57 5.89 3.89
CA LYS A 34 7.76 7.32 3.71
C LYS A 34 8.06 7.69 2.26
N ILE A 35 8.85 6.89 1.55
CA ILE A 35 9.14 7.10 0.12
C ILE A 35 7.86 6.95 -0.70
N LEU A 36 7.11 5.86 -0.52
CA LEU A 36 5.83 5.63 -1.22
C LEU A 36 4.80 6.73 -0.93
N THR A 37 4.72 7.17 0.32
CA THR A 37 3.85 8.29 0.71
C THR A 37 4.27 9.59 0.00
N LYS A 38 5.57 9.93 -0.03
CA LYS A 38 6.06 11.12 -0.73
C LYS A 38 5.74 11.08 -2.23
N ILE A 39 5.95 9.93 -2.86
CA ILE A 39 5.63 9.75 -4.28
C ILE A 39 4.12 9.91 -4.51
N THR A 40 3.28 9.35 -3.63
CA THR A 40 1.82 9.53 -3.71
C THR A 40 1.44 11.00 -3.60
N ASN A 41 1.99 11.70 -2.61
CA ASN A 41 1.73 13.13 -2.40
C ASN A 41 2.11 13.95 -3.63
N PHE A 42 3.26 13.63 -4.25
CA PHE A 42 3.71 14.28 -5.48
C PHE A 42 2.78 13.98 -6.67
N LEU A 43 2.46 12.71 -6.91
CA LEU A 43 1.65 12.28 -8.06
C LEU A 43 0.20 12.79 -7.98
N TYR A 44 -0.38 12.83 -6.79
CA TYR A 44 -1.80 13.09 -6.59
C TYR A 44 -2.11 14.43 -5.90
N HIS A 45 -1.08 15.25 -5.65
CA HIS A 45 -1.20 16.54 -4.94
C HIS A 45 -1.91 16.39 -3.59
N THR A 46 -1.46 15.44 -2.79
CA THR A 46 -1.98 15.19 -1.43
C THR A 46 -0.93 15.49 -0.37
N ASP A 47 -1.36 15.53 0.89
CA ASP A 47 -0.54 15.85 2.07
C ASP A 47 -0.53 14.69 3.09
N LEU A 48 -0.65 13.44 2.63
CA LEU A 48 -0.68 12.26 3.49
C LEU A 48 0.64 12.10 4.25
N THR A 49 0.55 11.71 5.51
CA THR A 49 1.70 11.37 6.34
C THR A 49 2.04 9.88 6.26
N ASP A 50 1.05 9.01 6.05
CA ASP A 50 1.16 7.55 6.03
C ASP A 50 0.14 6.89 5.07
N MET A 51 0.50 6.79 3.78
CA MET A 51 -0.38 6.21 2.74
C MET A 51 -0.60 4.69 2.91
N GLU A 52 0.46 3.98 3.29
CA GLU A 52 0.52 2.51 3.42
C GLU A 52 -0.04 1.99 4.75
N THR A 53 -0.96 2.75 5.35
CA THR A 53 -1.64 2.34 6.56
C THR A 53 -2.74 1.32 6.25
N GLY A 54 -2.77 0.20 6.97
CA GLY A 54 -3.86 -0.77 6.84
C GLY A 54 -5.16 -0.33 7.52
N TYR A 55 -5.17 0.78 8.24
CA TYR A 55 -6.37 1.29 8.92
C TYR A 55 -7.00 2.43 8.12
N LYS A 56 -7.92 2.05 7.23
CA LYS A 56 -8.68 2.96 6.38
C LYS A 56 -10.17 2.78 6.64
N VAL A 57 -10.89 3.88 6.78
CA VAL A 57 -12.35 3.88 6.93
C VAL A 57 -12.93 4.83 5.91
N PHE A 58 -13.94 4.38 5.18
CA PHE A 58 -14.60 5.20 4.17
C PHE A 58 -16.08 4.84 4.07
N THR A 59 -16.90 5.79 3.61
CA THR A 59 -18.34 5.60 3.47
C THR A 59 -18.67 4.74 2.24
N LYS A 60 -19.88 4.15 2.22
CA LYS A 60 -20.39 3.41 1.04
C LYS A 60 -20.40 4.28 -0.23
N LYS A 61 -20.61 5.59 -0.08
CA LYS A 61 -20.55 6.56 -1.19
C LYS A 61 -19.20 6.54 -1.91
N VAL A 62 -18.10 6.40 -1.17
CA VAL A 62 -16.74 6.30 -1.72
C VAL A 62 -16.59 4.99 -2.47
N LEU A 63 -16.97 3.87 -1.85
CA LEU A 63 -16.83 2.54 -2.45
C LEU A 63 -17.60 2.42 -3.77
N ASN A 64 -18.80 3.00 -3.87
CA ASN A 64 -19.61 2.99 -5.09
C ASN A 64 -18.96 3.73 -6.28
N LYS A 65 -17.93 4.55 -6.04
CA LYS A 65 -17.20 5.29 -7.09
C LYS A 65 -15.89 4.61 -7.49
N ILE A 66 -15.56 3.49 -6.86
CA ILE A 66 -14.27 2.84 -7.00
C ILE A 66 -14.49 1.40 -7.44
N SER A 67 -14.00 1.06 -8.63
CA SER A 67 -13.75 -0.33 -9.02
C SER A 67 -12.31 -0.67 -8.67
N LEU A 68 -12.02 -1.82 -8.07
CA LEU A 68 -10.65 -2.25 -7.75
C LEU A 68 -10.26 -3.43 -8.62
N ASN A 69 -9.00 -3.49 -9.02
CA ASN A 69 -8.47 -4.54 -9.90
C ASN A 69 -7.37 -5.36 -9.23
N THR A 70 -6.79 -4.87 -8.13
CA THR A 70 -5.70 -5.54 -7.40
C THR A 70 -6.21 -6.37 -6.22
N ARG A 71 -5.36 -7.28 -5.71
CA ARG A 71 -5.74 -8.26 -4.67
C ARG A 71 -4.76 -8.41 -3.52
N GLU A 72 -3.51 -7.94 -3.64
CA GLU A 72 -2.50 -8.10 -2.58
C GLU A 72 -2.09 -6.72 -2.03
N PHE A 73 -0.78 -6.50 -1.83
CA PHE A 73 -0.26 -5.23 -1.32
C PHE A 73 -0.62 -4.05 -2.22
N GLU A 74 -0.80 -4.29 -3.52
CA GLU A 74 -1.10 -3.27 -4.51
C GLU A 74 -2.48 -2.61 -4.30
N PHE A 75 -3.34 -3.24 -3.50
CA PHE A 75 -4.61 -2.69 -3.07
C PHE A 75 -4.43 -1.33 -2.41
N GLU A 76 -3.45 -1.18 -1.52
CA GLU A 76 -3.24 0.03 -0.72
C GLU A 76 -2.94 1.29 -1.56
N PRO A 77 -2.03 1.24 -2.55
CA PRO A 77 -1.84 2.33 -3.49
C PRO A 77 -3.02 2.49 -4.45
N GLU A 78 -3.64 1.41 -4.96
CA GLU A 78 -4.77 1.52 -5.90
C GLU A 78 -5.98 2.22 -5.27
N ILE A 79 -6.38 1.81 -4.06
CA ILE A 79 -7.53 2.39 -3.36
C ILE A 79 -7.28 3.87 -3.07
N THR A 80 -6.07 4.22 -2.63
CA THR A 80 -5.72 5.62 -2.31
C THR A 80 -5.73 6.49 -3.56
N ALA A 81 -5.12 6.02 -4.65
CA ALA A 81 -5.15 6.71 -5.93
C ALA A 81 -6.60 6.95 -6.40
N LYS A 82 -7.45 5.92 -6.37
CA LYS A 82 -8.84 6.02 -6.82
C LYS A 82 -9.70 6.90 -5.93
N ILE A 83 -9.50 6.90 -4.62
CA ILE A 83 -10.16 7.81 -3.69
C ILE A 83 -9.86 9.27 -4.10
N VAL A 84 -8.58 9.59 -4.28
CA VAL A 84 -8.14 10.96 -4.57
C VAL A 84 -8.58 11.40 -5.97
N LEU A 85 -8.44 10.53 -6.98
CA LEU A 85 -8.87 10.82 -8.36
C LEU A 85 -10.39 11.00 -8.48
N ASN A 86 -11.19 10.41 -7.59
CA ASN A 86 -12.63 10.67 -7.51
C ASN A 86 -12.97 11.93 -6.69
N GLY A 87 -11.99 12.74 -6.32
CA GLY A 87 -12.17 14.02 -5.62
C GLY A 87 -12.48 13.90 -4.13
N PHE A 88 -12.33 12.71 -3.53
CA PHE A 88 -12.54 12.56 -2.09
C PHE A 88 -11.32 13.03 -1.32
N LYS A 89 -11.56 13.86 -0.30
CA LYS A 89 -10.52 14.27 0.65
C LYS A 89 -10.30 13.18 1.70
N ILE A 90 -9.03 12.85 1.93
CA ILE A 90 -8.59 11.95 2.99
C ILE A 90 -8.18 12.82 4.19
N ILE A 91 -8.63 12.45 5.39
CA ILE A 91 -8.06 13.01 6.62
C ILE A 91 -7.34 11.92 7.39
N GLU A 92 -6.33 12.31 8.17
CA GLU A 92 -5.54 11.37 8.97
C GLU A 92 -5.78 11.58 10.47
N LEU A 93 -5.93 10.48 11.20
CA LEU A 93 -5.98 10.47 12.65
C LEU A 93 -4.85 9.60 13.21
N PRO A 94 -4.22 10.01 14.33
CA PRO A 94 -3.14 9.23 14.93
C PRO A 94 -3.63 7.86 15.41
N ILE A 95 -2.86 6.81 15.12
CA ILE A 95 -3.07 5.46 15.65
C ILE A 95 -1.82 4.91 16.33
N LYS A 96 -2.02 3.99 17.27
CA LYS A 96 -0.90 3.26 17.90
C LYS A 96 -0.51 2.08 17.02
N TYR A 97 0.73 2.06 16.56
CA TYR A 97 1.32 0.91 15.88
C TYR A 97 1.86 -0.08 16.92
N LYS A 98 1.51 -1.35 16.78
CA LYS A 98 2.05 -2.45 17.59
C LYS A 98 2.61 -3.51 16.65
N ILE A 99 3.85 -3.92 16.88
CA ILE A 99 4.44 -5.04 16.13
C ILE A 99 3.65 -6.33 16.41
N ARG A 100 3.60 -7.21 15.42
CA ARG A 100 3.09 -8.57 15.62
C ARG A 100 4.14 -9.38 16.41
N ASN A 101 3.73 -9.94 17.55
CA ASN A 101 4.61 -10.74 18.39
C ASN A 101 5.01 -12.10 17.77
N PHE A 102 4.18 -12.64 16.86
CA PHE A 102 4.36 -13.97 16.28
C PHE A 102 4.17 -13.98 14.77
N GLY A 103 5.07 -14.65 14.04
CA GLY A 103 5.01 -14.79 12.59
C GLY A 103 5.81 -13.72 11.84
N SER A 104 6.28 -14.06 10.64
CA SER A 104 7.08 -13.18 9.79
C SER A 104 6.24 -12.10 9.11
N ALA A 105 6.88 -10.98 8.78
CA ALA A 105 6.30 -10.00 7.88
C ALA A 105 6.09 -10.65 6.50
N LYS A 106 4.87 -10.49 5.95
CA LYS A 106 4.52 -11.04 4.64
C LYS A 106 4.90 -10.11 3.48
N ILE A 107 5.20 -8.85 3.79
CA ILE A 107 5.53 -7.80 2.81
C ILE A 107 7.04 -7.74 2.64
N ASN A 108 7.49 -7.68 1.39
CA ASN A 108 8.88 -7.55 0.99
C ASN A 108 9.09 -6.29 0.12
N TRP A 109 10.31 -6.06 -0.33
CA TRP A 109 10.65 -4.86 -1.12
C TRP A 109 10.08 -4.87 -2.54
N LEU A 110 9.82 -6.06 -3.13
CA LEU A 110 9.19 -6.18 -4.44
C LEU A 110 7.75 -5.69 -4.39
N ASP A 111 7.04 -5.97 -3.29
CA ASP A 111 5.69 -5.44 -3.08
C ASP A 111 5.70 -3.90 -3.10
N GLY A 112 6.73 -3.27 -2.55
CA GLY A 112 6.93 -1.81 -2.64
C GLY A 112 7.14 -1.31 -4.06
N VAL A 113 7.88 -2.04 -4.90
CA VAL A 113 8.07 -1.70 -6.33
C VAL A 113 6.76 -1.86 -7.10
N GLU A 114 6.01 -2.93 -6.84
CA GLU A 114 4.68 -3.15 -7.41
C GLU A 114 3.72 -2.02 -7.01
N GLY A 115 3.75 -1.60 -5.74
CA GLY A 115 2.95 -0.47 -5.26
C GLY A 115 3.29 0.84 -5.97
N LEU A 116 4.58 1.11 -6.19
CA LEU A 116 5.02 2.28 -6.97
C LEU A 116 4.52 2.22 -8.41
N PHE A 117 4.65 1.08 -9.07
CA PHE A 117 4.16 0.90 -10.43
C PHE A 117 2.66 1.19 -10.53
N ILE A 118 1.89 0.71 -9.56
CA ILE A 118 0.43 0.90 -9.51
C ILE A 118 0.06 2.37 -9.30
N LEU A 119 0.78 3.11 -8.45
CA LEU A 119 0.59 4.56 -8.32
C LEU A 119 0.82 5.27 -9.66
N ILE A 120 1.91 4.96 -10.35
CA ILE A 120 2.21 5.59 -11.64
C ILE A 120 1.13 5.22 -12.68
N GLN A 121 0.77 3.94 -12.77
CA GLN A 121 -0.27 3.47 -13.68
C GLN A 121 -1.61 4.16 -13.43
N GLN A 122 -2.08 4.23 -12.18
CA GLN A 122 -3.36 4.85 -11.84
C GLN A 122 -3.36 6.35 -12.17
N ARG A 123 -2.22 7.04 -12.08
CA ARG A 123 -2.13 8.47 -12.42
C ARG A 123 -2.21 8.73 -13.92
N PHE A 124 -1.48 7.97 -14.73
CA PHE A 124 -1.32 8.28 -16.16
C PHE A 124 -2.18 7.42 -17.10
N CYS A 125 -2.50 6.18 -16.71
CA CYS A 125 -3.23 5.24 -17.53
C CYS A 125 -4.26 4.45 -16.69
N PRO A 126 -5.22 5.14 -16.02
CA PRO A 126 -6.23 4.46 -15.21
C PRO A 126 -7.05 3.51 -16.09
N ASN A 127 -7.26 2.28 -15.61
CA ASN A 127 -8.04 1.22 -16.27
C ASN A 127 -7.54 0.78 -17.66
N SER A 128 -6.26 0.99 -17.98
CA SER A 128 -5.70 0.46 -19.22
C SER A 128 -5.59 -1.07 -19.17
N ILE A 129 -6.35 -1.73 -20.05
CA ILE A 129 -6.32 -3.19 -20.28
C ILE A 129 -4.90 -3.66 -20.64
N PHE A 130 -4.19 -2.87 -21.44
CA PHE A 130 -2.82 -3.18 -21.84
C PHE A 130 -1.85 -3.23 -20.66
N TYR A 131 -1.94 -2.27 -19.74
CA TYR A 131 -1.12 -2.28 -18.53
C TYR A 131 -1.51 -3.41 -17.57
N GLN A 132 -2.81 -3.72 -17.45
CA GLN A 132 -3.25 -4.89 -16.69
C GLN A 132 -2.66 -6.17 -17.29
N PHE A 133 -2.68 -6.31 -18.61
CA PHE A 133 -2.08 -7.45 -19.30
C PHE A 133 -0.57 -7.57 -19.05
N ILE A 134 0.20 -6.47 -19.19
CA ILE A 134 1.65 -6.46 -18.88
C ILE A 134 1.90 -6.81 -17.41
N TYR A 135 1.10 -6.25 -16.51
CA TYR A 135 1.22 -6.50 -15.08
C TYR A 135 0.94 -7.98 -14.74
N GLU A 136 -0.07 -8.60 -15.35
CA GLU A 136 -0.34 -10.04 -15.19
C GLU A 136 0.81 -10.90 -15.73
N ILE A 137 1.41 -10.53 -16.87
CA ILE A 137 2.61 -11.21 -17.40
C ILE A 137 3.78 -11.10 -16.42
N TYR A 138 4.07 -9.89 -15.92
CA TYR A 138 5.10 -9.67 -14.92
C TYR A 138 4.86 -10.53 -13.67
N LYS A 139 3.63 -10.53 -13.17
CA LYS A 139 3.25 -11.27 -11.96
C LYS A 139 3.39 -12.78 -12.17
N PHE A 140 2.96 -13.29 -13.33
CA PHE A 140 3.01 -14.72 -13.63
C PHE A 140 4.45 -15.21 -13.86
N HIS A 141 5.26 -14.48 -14.63
CA HIS A 141 6.59 -14.93 -15.01
C HIS A 141 7.67 -14.50 -14.00
N ILE A 142 7.75 -13.21 -13.67
CA ILE A 142 8.86 -12.66 -12.88
C ILE A 142 8.66 -12.93 -11.39
N LYS A 143 7.49 -12.61 -10.82
CA LYS A 143 7.24 -12.82 -9.37
C LYS A 143 7.36 -14.30 -9.00
N LYS A 144 6.84 -15.20 -9.84
CA LYS A 144 6.94 -16.65 -9.65
C LYS A 144 8.38 -17.17 -9.71
N ILE A 145 9.19 -16.66 -10.63
CA ILE A 145 10.62 -17.02 -10.72
C ILE A 145 11.39 -16.50 -9.51
N ILE A 146 11.23 -15.22 -9.16
CA ILE A 146 11.91 -14.62 -8.00
C ILE A 146 11.52 -15.34 -6.70
N TYR A 147 10.25 -15.69 -6.54
CA TYR A 147 9.79 -16.45 -5.38
C TYR A 147 10.42 -17.85 -5.31
N ARG A 148 10.52 -18.55 -6.45
CA ARG A 148 11.21 -19.85 -6.51
C ARG A 148 12.70 -19.71 -6.19
N LEU A 149 13.38 -18.70 -6.71
CA LEU A 149 14.80 -18.44 -6.47
C LEU A 149 15.07 -18.06 -5.02
N THR A 150 14.29 -17.14 -4.44
CA THR A 150 14.43 -16.76 -3.02
C THR A 150 14.22 -17.94 -2.09
N LYS A 151 13.21 -18.79 -2.35
CA LYS A 151 12.99 -20.02 -1.59
C LYS A 151 14.13 -21.04 -1.76
N PHE A 152 14.67 -21.16 -2.97
CA PHE A 152 15.82 -22.03 -3.25
C PHE A 152 17.08 -21.56 -2.52
N ILE A 153 17.40 -20.26 -2.60
CA ILE A 153 18.56 -19.66 -1.91
C ILE A 153 18.40 -19.78 -0.40
N ALA A 154 17.22 -19.49 0.16
CA ALA A 154 16.97 -19.65 1.59
C ALA A 154 17.17 -21.11 2.06
N LYS A 155 16.71 -22.09 1.27
CA LYS A 155 16.94 -23.52 1.53
C LYS A 155 18.43 -23.87 1.45
N TYR A 156 19.15 -23.35 0.47
CA TYR A 156 20.58 -23.59 0.30
C TYR A 156 21.41 -23.00 1.45
N ILE A 157 21.10 -21.78 1.88
CA ILE A 157 21.75 -21.12 3.02
C ILE A 157 21.46 -21.87 4.32
N TYR A 158 20.23 -22.35 4.54
CA TYR A 158 19.88 -23.14 5.71
C TYR A 158 20.66 -24.47 5.76
N LEU A 159 20.77 -25.17 4.62
CA LEU A 159 21.50 -26.44 4.52
C LEU A 159 23.03 -26.29 4.69
N ARG A 160 23.61 -25.13 4.40
CA ARG A 160 25.04 -24.83 4.65
C ARG A 160 25.36 -24.43 6.09
N ARG A 161 24.34 -24.25 6.95
CA ARG A 161 24.48 -23.86 8.36
C ARG A 161 24.38 -25.04 9.33
N ILE A 162 24.16 -26.25 8.81
CA ILE A 162 24.23 -27.56 9.47
C ILE A 162 25.56 -28.19 9.03
#